data_AF-A0A2V8I2K9-F1
#
_entry.id   AF-A0A2V8I2K9-F1
#
_cell.length_a   1.000
_cell.length_b   1.000
_cell.length_c   1.000
_cell.angle_alpha   90.00
_cell.angle_beta   90.00
_cell.angle_gamma   90.00
#
_symmetry.space_group_name_H-M   'P 1'
#
loop_
_entity.id
_entity.type
_entity.pdbx_description
1 polymer ?
#
loop_
_entity_poly.entity_id
_entity_poly.type
_entity_poly.pdbx_seq_one_letter_code
_entity_poly.pdbx_strand_id
1 'polypeptide(L)'
;MNAFPQGRIEQLYQLQDVATIIANRHSLKFGVDVRRNQLFARFGSNSKGTWTFANLADFLNSTPLSLLQAVNEATFNANQWNNAFFFQDDIKATRRLTLNLGVRYEYSTVPFGF
;
A
#
# COMPACT_ATOMS: atom_id res chain seq x y z
N MET A 1 0.75 -23.10 -10.90
CA MET A 1 0.31 -22.10 -9.90
C MET A 1 -1.05 -21.57 -10.34
N ASN A 2 -2.16 -22.10 -9.82
CA ASN A 2 -3.49 -21.59 -10.15
C ASN A 2 -3.96 -20.65 -9.04
N ALA A 3 -3.55 -19.38 -9.12
CA ALA A 3 -4.11 -18.33 -8.30
C ALA A 3 -5.46 -17.93 -8.90
N PHE A 4 -6.55 -18.37 -8.27
CA PHE A 4 -7.89 -17.82 -8.53
C PHE A 4 -7.87 -16.31 -8.24
N PRO A 5 -8.78 -15.50 -8.83
CA PRO A 5 -8.90 -14.08 -8.47
C PRO A 5 -9.16 -13.96 -6.96
N GLN A 6 -8.09 -13.67 -6.25
CA GLN A 6 -8.04 -13.52 -4.82
C GLN A 6 -8.44 -12.09 -4.53
N GLY A 7 -9.64 -11.90 -3.98
CA GLY A 7 -10.18 -10.57 -3.70
C GLY A 7 -9.17 -9.72 -2.94
N ARG A 8 -8.70 -8.65 -3.59
CA ARG A 8 -7.86 -7.62 -3.00
C ARG A 8 -8.72 -6.37 -2.83
N ILE A 9 -8.92 -5.97 -1.59
CA ILE A 9 -9.62 -4.74 -1.24
C ILE A 9 -8.56 -3.76 -0.71
N GLU A 10 -8.48 -2.60 -1.33
CA GLU A 10 -7.60 -1.52 -0.92
C GLU A 10 -8.45 -0.30 -0.54
N GLN A 11 -8.20 0.25 0.64
CA GLN A 11 -8.88 1.44 1.16
C GLN A 11 -7.82 2.50 1.50
N LEU A 12 -7.94 3.67 0.90
CA LEU A 12 -7.07 4.81 1.17
C LEU A 12 -7.87 5.89 1.89
N TYR A 13 -7.37 6.30 3.06
CA TYR A 13 -7.86 7.46 3.79
C TYR A 13 -6.79 8.54 3.75
N GLN A 14 -7.16 9.77 3.38
CA GLN A 14 -6.23 10.89 3.27
C GLN A 14 -6.81 12.13 3.95
N LEU A 15 -5.97 12.78 4.75
CA LEU A 15 -6.20 14.12 5.26
C LEU A 15 -5.06 15.00 4.76
N GLN A 16 -5.41 16.12 4.14
CA GLN A 16 -4.45 17.09 3.64
C GLN A 16 -4.90 18.49 4.04
N ASP A 17 -3.95 19.27 4.54
CA ASP A 17 -4.16 20.69 4.82
C ASP A 17 -2.99 21.52 4.31
N VAL A 18 -3.30 22.70 3.78
CA VAL A 18 -2.32 23.64 3.24
C VAL A 18 -2.76 25.05 3.59
N ALA A 19 -1.87 25.78 4.24
CA ALA A 19 -2.05 27.17 4.54
C ALA A 19 -1.04 28.03 3.78
N THR A 20 -1.44 29.27 3.49
CA THR A 20 -0.58 30.27 2.87
C THR A 20 -0.73 31.58 3.63
N ILE A 21 0.41 32.18 3.97
CA ILE A 21 0.48 33.45 4.67
C ILE A 21 1.34 34.39 3.83
N ILE A 22 0.76 35.50 3.40
CA ILE A 22 1.49 36.56 2.71
C ILE A 22 1.66 37.70 3.68
N ALA A 23 2.90 38.01 4.03
CA ALA A 23 3.23 39.06 4.98
C ALA A 23 4.50 39.79 4.55
N ASN A 24 4.38 41.10 4.29
CA ASN A 24 5.47 41.98 3.89
C ASN A 24 6.26 41.47 2.68
N ARG A 25 7.50 41.04 2.91
CA ARG A 25 8.43 40.54 1.89
C ARG A 25 8.41 39.01 1.75
N HIS A 26 7.60 38.31 2.54
CA HIS A 26 7.52 36.86 2.60
C HIS A 26 6.17 36.36 2.09
N SER A 27 6.21 35.25 1.36
CA SER A 27 5.04 34.45 1.02
C SER A 27 5.33 33.03 1.49
N LEU A 28 4.75 32.69 2.64
CA LEU A 28 4.95 31.41 3.32
C LEU A 28 3.87 30.44 2.89
N LYS A 29 4.25 29.21 2.60
CA LYS A 29 3.34 28.10 2.33
C LYS A 29 3.78 26.88 3.12
N PHE A 30 2.85 26.30 3.88
CA PHE A 30 3.13 25.11 4.65
C PHE A 30 1.92 24.20 4.66
N GLY A 31 2.16 22.93 4.89
CA GLY A 31 1.07 21.96 4.91
C GLY A 31 1.50 20.60 5.42
N VAL A 32 0.48 19.80 5.67
CA VAL A 32 0.57 18.43 6.16
C VAL A 32 -0.28 17.52 5.27
N ASP A 33 0.23 16.33 5.02
CA ASP A 33 -0.48 15.24 4.34
C ASP A 33 -0.33 13.98 5.20
N VAL A 34 -1.45 13.39 5.60
CA VAL A 34 -1.49 12.14 6.36
C VAL A 34 -2.36 11.16 5.59
N ARG A 35 -1.75 10.04 5.20
CA ARG A 35 -2.40 8.97 4.45
C ARG A 35 -2.32 7.65 5.20
N ARG A 36 -3.43 6.92 5.20
CA ARG A 36 -3.53 5.55 5.67
C ARG A 36 -4.02 4.67 4.54
N ASN A 37 -3.18 3.76 4.09
CA ASN A 37 -3.55 2.71 3.15
C ASN A 37 -3.82 1.41 3.91
N GLN A 38 -4.98 0.80 3.68
CA GLN A 38 -5.35 -0.49 4.23
C GLN A 38 -5.57 -1.47 3.07
N LEU A 39 -4.81 -2.55 3.10
CA LEU A 39 -4.84 -3.58 2.09
C LEU A 39 -5.25 -4.90 2.73
N PHE A 40 -6.37 -5.43 2.29
CA PHE A 40 -6.84 -6.75 2.66
C PHE A 40 -6.80 -7.67 1.44
N ALA A 41 -6.07 -8.77 1.55
CA ALA A 41 -6.00 -9.80 0.53
C ALA A 41 -6.32 -11.17 1.12
N ARG A 42 -7.01 -12.02 0.35
CA ARG A 42 -7.26 -13.41 0.70
C ARG A 42 -6.43 -14.31 -0.18
N PHE A 43 -5.55 -15.11 0.39
CA PHE A 43 -4.68 -16.05 -0.29
C PHE A 43 -5.08 -17.50 -0.01
N GLY A 44 -5.85 -18.09 -0.92
CA GLY A 44 -6.12 -19.52 -0.95
C GLY A 44 -5.07 -20.26 -1.77
N SER A 45 -4.10 -20.88 -1.10
CA SER A 45 -3.21 -21.86 -1.74
C SER A 45 -3.93 -23.19 -1.83
N ASN A 46 -3.91 -23.88 -2.97
CA ASN A 46 -4.42 -25.27 -3.09
C ASN A 46 -5.91 -25.47 -2.70
N SER A 47 -6.75 -24.45 -2.89
CA SER A 47 -8.20 -24.51 -2.61
C SER A 47 -8.97 -25.47 -3.52
N LYS A 48 -8.46 -25.76 -4.72
CA LYS A 48 -8.98 -26.82 -5.61
C LYS A 48 -8.47 -28.22 -5.30
N GLY A 49 -7.51 -28.34 -4.39
CA GLY A 49 -6.85 -29.59 -4.08
C GLY A 49 -5.87 -30.07 -5.15
N THR A 50 -4.95 -30.92 -4.72
CA THR A 50 -3.97 -31.61 -5.55
C THR A 50 -4.22 -33.10 -5.38
N TRP A 51 -4.64 -33.73 -6.48
CA TRP A 51 -4.85 -35.17 -6.55
C TRP A 51 -3.56 -35.86 -6.98
N THR A 52 -3.13 -36.85 -6.21
CA THR A 52 -1.96 -37.67 -6.54
C THR A 52 -2.41 -39.08 -6.88
N PHE A 53 -1.87 -39.64 -7.96
CA PHE A 53 -2.15 -41.00 -8.43
C PHE A 53 -0.88 -41.83 -8.34
N ALA A 54 -0.99 -43.11 -7.99
CA ALA A 54 0.16 -44.00 -7.84
C ALA A 54 0.79 -44.38 -9.20
N ASN A 55 -0.03 -44.43 -10.26
CA ASN A 55 0.38 -44.78 -11.62
C ASN A 55 -0.64 -44.26 -12.66
N LEU A 56 -0.34 -44.44 -13.95
CA LEU A 56 -1.18 -43.99 -15.06
C LEU A 56 -2.51 -44.74 -15.16
N ALA A 57 -2.56 -46.03 -14.82
CA ALA A 57 -3.80 -46.81 -14.85
C ALA A 57 -4.80 -46.27 -13.81
N ASP A 58 -4.32 -45.91 -12.62
CA ASP A 58 -5.11 -45.29 -11.58
C ASP A 58 -5.62 -43.90 -11.97
N PHE A 59 -4.81 -43.13 -12.69
CA PHE A 59 -5.25 -41.85 -13.25
C PHE A 59 -6.40 -42.04 -14.26
N LEU A 60 -6.27 -42.99 -15.19
CA LEU A 60 -7.29 -43.27 -16.21
C LEU A 60 -8.60 -43.79 -15.60
N ASN A 61 -8.52 -44.56 -14.51
CA ASN A 61 -9.67 -45.09 -13.79
C ASN A 61 -10.21 -44.15 -12.71
N SER A 62 -9.63 -42.94 -12.56
CA SER A 62 -10.00 -41.97 -11.53
C SER A 62 -9.93 -42.54 -10.09
N THR A 63 -8.91 -43.34 -9.80
CA THR A 63 -8.63 -43.93 -8.48
C THR A 63 -7.44 -43.22 -7.81
N PRO A 64 -7.66 -42.08 -7.14
CA PRO A 64 -6.58 -41.30 -6.53
C PRO A 64 -5.98 -41.99 -5.30
N LEU A 65 -4.66 -41.87 -5.16
CA LEU A 65 -3.93 -42.31 -3.98
C LEU A 65 -4.11 -41.34 -2.81
N SER A 66 -4.13 -40.03 -3.10
CA SER A 66 -4.34 -39.00 -2.08
C SER A 66 -4.91 -37.71 -2.67
N LEU A 67 -5.60 -36.96 -1.82
CA LEU A 67 -6.04 -35.59 -2.06
C LEU A 67 -5.44 -34.71 -0.96
N LEU A 68 -4.61 -33.75 -1.36
CA LEU A 68 -4.20 -32.66 -0.48
C LEU A 68 -4.97 -31.42 -0.87
N GLN A 69 -5.83 -30.89 0.00
CA GLN A 69 -6.60 -29.67 -0.25
C GLN A 69 -6.44 -28.72 0.93
N ALA A 70 -6.19 -27.44 0.65
CA ALA A 70 -6.27 -26.44 1.70
C ALA A 70 -7.74 -26.07 1.93
N VAL A 71 -8.19 -26.24 3.16
CA VAL A 71 -9.55 -25.88 3.61
C VAL A 71 -9.57 -24.45 4.18
N ASN A 72 -8.40 -23.89 4.49
CA ASN A 72 -8.23 -22.56 5.05
C ASN A 72 -7.63 -21.63 4.00
N GLU A 73 -8.25 -20.45 3.88
CA GLU A 73 -7.71 -19.32 3.13
C GLU A 73 -6.80 -18.51 4.06
N ALA A 74 -5.56 -18.23 3.67
CA ALA A 74 -4.73 -17.29 4.40
C ALA A 74 -5.27 -15.87 4.16
N THR A 75 -5.31 -15.02 5.18
CA THR A 75 -5.67 -13.61 5.01
C THR A 75 -4.48 -12.73 5.29
N PHE A 76 -4.22 -11.78 4.41
CA PHE A 76 -3.14 -10.81 4.54
C PHE A 76 -3.75 -9.43 4.76
N ASN A 77 -3.40 -8.79 5.87
CA ASN A 77 -3.80 -7.41 6.18
C ASN A 77 -2.55 -6.57 6.33
N ALA A 78 -2.36 -5.62 5.41
CA ALA A 78 -1.26 -4.67 5.43
C ALA A 78 -1.81 -3.27 5.65
N ASN A 79 -1.32 -2.61 6.70
CA ASN A 79 -1.63 -1.21 6.97
C ASN A 79 -0.37 -0.36 6.80
N GLN A 80 -0.46 0.68 5.98
CA GLN A 80 0.63 1.62 5.75
C GLN A 80 0.20 3.03 6.12
N TRP A 81 1.05 3.74 6.87
CA TRP A 81 0.92 5.16 7.10
C TRP A 81 1.98 5.92 6.30
N ASN A 82 1.56 6.98 5.63
CA ASN A 82 2.45 7.89 4.90
C ASN A 82 2.12 9.30 5.35
N ASN A 83 3.07 9.94 6.02
CA ASN A 83 2.94 11.30 6.53
C ASN A 83 3.95 12.19 5.82
N ALA A 84 3.54 13.40 5.46
CA ALA A 84 4.44 14.39 4.91
C ALA A 84 4.12 15.77 5.47
N PHE A 85 5.17 16.54 5.71
CA PHE A 85 5.10 17.92 6.15
C PHE A 85 6.00 18.75 5.24
N PHE A 86 5.54 19.93 4.85
CA PHE A 86 6.36 20.82 4.04
C PHE A 86 6.24 22.27 4.51
N PHE A 87 7.29 23.02 4.25
CA PHE A 87 7.37 24.45 4.49
C PHE A 87 8.15 25.10 3.34
N GLN A 88 7.62 26.20 2.81
CA GLN A 88 8.19 26.96 1.72
C GLN A 88 8.07 28.46 2.03
N ASP A 89 9.11 29.24 1.69
CA ASP A 89 9.14 30.69 1.78
C ASP A 89 9.66 31.29 0.46
N ASP A 90 8.86 32.20 -0.09
CA ASP A 90 9.27 33.13 -1.14
C ASP A 90 9.58 34.49 -0.51
N ILE A 91 10.87 34.82 -0.38
CA ILE A 91 11.33 36.06 0.22
C ILE A 91 11.92 37.03 -0.81
N LYS A 92 11.39 38.26 -0.84
CA LYS A 92 12.00 39.38 -1.57
C LYS A 92 13.17 39.95 -0.76
N ALA A 93 14.37 39.38 -0.93
CA ALA A 93 15.58 39.81 -0.25
C ALA A 93 16.00 41.24 -0.63
N THR A 94 15.82 41.63 -1.91
CA THR A 94 15.97 43.01 -2.39
C THR A 94 14.91 43.32 -3.45
N ARG A 95 14.85 44.57 -3.95
CA ARG A 95 13.93 44.95 -5.06
C ARG A 95 14.22 44.21 -6.37
N ARG A 96 15.37 43.54 -6.49
CA ARG A 96 15.81 42.83 -7.69
C ARG A 96 16.15 41.34 -7.44
N LEU A 97 16.00 40.86 -6.21
CA LEU A 97 16.33 39.48 -5.83
C LEU A 97 15.21 38.88 -4.99
N THR A 98 14.66 37.77 -5.46
CA THR A 98 13.72 36.92 -4.71
C THR A 98 14.38 35.57 -4.49
N LEU A 99 14.31 35.05 -3.27
CA LEU A 99 14.79 33.72 -2.92
C LEU A 99 13.58 32.82 -2.68
N ASN A 100 13.61 31.62 -3.22
CA ASN A 100 12.64 30.57 -2.96
C ASN A 100 13.34 29.46 -2.18
N LEU A 101 12.86 29.19 -0.98
CA LEU A 101 13.41 28.17 -0.09
C LEU A 101 12.30 27.21 0.30
N GLY A 102 12.59 25.92 0.29
CA GLY A 102 11.61 24.89 0.62
C GLY A 102 12.24 23.66 1.25
N VAL A 103 11.56 23.12 2.26
CA VAL A 103 11.91 21.84 2.90
C VAL A 103 10.66 20.99 2.99
N ARG A 104 10.85 19.68 2.79
CA ARG A 104 9.79 18.68 2.93
C ARG A 104 10.34 17.47 3.68
N TYR A 105 9.58 17.02 4.67
CA TYR A 105 9.85 15.82 5.44
C TYR A 105 8.77 14.78 5.12
N GLU A 106 9.19 13.56 4.81
CA GLU A 106 8.29 12.44 4.53
C GLU A 106 8.65 11.26 5.44
N TYR A 107 7.62 10.63 6.00
CA TYR A 107 7.74 9.46 6.84
C TYR A 107 6.71 8.42 6.43
N SER A 108 7.19 7.28 5.95
CA SER A 108 6.35 6.16 5.55
C SER A 108 6.65 4.95 6.42
N THR A 109 5.63 4.39 7.07
CA THR A 109 5.80 3.13 7.81
C THR A 109 5.84 1.96 6.82
N VAL A 110 6.56 0.91 7.18
CA VAL A 110 6.50 -0.35 6.43
C VAL A 110 5.12 -0.97 6.68
N PRO A 111 4.45 -1.56 5.67
CA PRO A 111 3.20 -2.26 5.92
C PRO A 111 3.48 -3.44 6.85
N PHE A 112 2.99 -3.39 8.10
CA PHE A 112 3.12 -4.52 9.02
C PHE A 112 2.28 -5.67 8.48
N GLY A 113 2.95 -6.76 8.11
CA GLY A 113 2.39 -8.00 7.62
C GLY A 113 3.50 -9.02 7.34
N PHE A 114 4.07 -9.58 8.41
CA PHE A 114 4.79 -10.86 8.36
C PHE A 114 3.99 -11.87 9.18
#